data_AF-A0A4R6YQF4-F1
#
_entry.id   AF-A0A4R6YQF4-F1
#
_cell.length_a   1.000
_cell.length_b   1.000
_cell.length_c   1.000
_cell.angle_alpha   90.00
_cell.angle_beta   90.00
_cell.angle_gamma   90.00
#
_symmetry.space_group_name_H-M   'P 1'
#
loop_
_entity.id
_entity.type
_entity.pdbx_description
1 polymer ?
#
loop_
_entity_poly.entity_id
_entity_poly.type
_entity_poly.pdbx_seq_one_letter_code
_entity_poly.pdbx_strand_id
1 'polypeptide(L)'
;MGDAAAFYVSGNYASTGPHSVTANHLLFLCVLIVASSTASAASCRAGFGDITDMRECETVALPRFIVQFIGTSQPTPGIPMLCWNYRITAKETAASTEVSQCHTGELGGEREFQLDGKPYTFLFDLSKGCQRSEQGYWVPQQRGHAFLPGARDSRAVRTLRDREQKAEAACYRRGQARK
;
A
#
# COMPACT_ATOMS: atom_id res chain seq x y z
N MET A 1 18.44 36.06 12.40
CA MET A 1 18.26 36.37 13.83
C MET A 1 16.77 36.35 14.09
N GLY A 2 16.29 35.40 14.88
CA GLY A 2 14.89 35.20 15.25
C GLY A 2 14.86 34.20 16.39
N ASP A 3 14.46 34.69 17.57
CA ASP A 3 14.72 34.13 18.89
C ASP A 3 14.04 32.78 19.17
N ALA A 4 14.78 31.96 19.92
CA ALA A 4 14.29 30.77 20.59
C ALA A 4 13.54 31.17 21.87
N ALA A 5 12.28 30.76 21.99
CA ALA A 5 11.54 30.84 23.25
C ALA A 5 11.69 29.50 24.00
N ALA A 6 12.51 29.49 25.04
CA ALA A 6 12.58 28.41 26.02
C ALA A 6 11.50 28.62 27.09
N PHE A 7 10.56 27.68 27.20
CA PHE A 7 9.58 27.65 28.28
C PHE A 7 10.23 27.07 29.55
N TYR A 8 10.39 27.91 30.57
CA TYR A 8 10.76 27.51 31.93
C TYR A 8 9.52 27.01 32.66
N VAL A 9 9.55 25.77 33.15
CA VAL A 9 8.58 25.26 34.13
C VAL A 9 9.30 25.13 35.47
N SER A 10 8.91 25.98 36.42
CA SER A 10 9.36 25.96 37.81
C SER A 10 8.62 24.85 38.57
N GLY A 11 9.31 23.72 38.80
CA GLY A 11 8.89 22.70 39.75
C GLY A 11 9.50 22.97 41.13
N ASN A 12 8.70 23.50 42.05
CA ASN A 12 9.03 23.55 43.48
C ASN A 12 9.02 22.11 44.05
N TYR A 13 10.18 21.57 44.41
CA TYR A 13 10.27 20.42 45.30
C TYR A 13 10.91 20.82 46.62
N ALA A 14 10.13 20.67 47.68
CA ALA A 14 10.50 20.93 49.05
C ALA A 14 11.57 19.92 49.53
N SER A 15 12.55 20.46 50.26
CA SER A 15 13.65 19.76 50.91
C SER A 15 13.25 19.39 52.35
N THR A 16 13.50 18.15 52.78
CA THR A 16 14.00 17.82 54.13
C THR A 16 14.59 16.39 54.17
N GLY A 17 15.88 16.26 54.53
CA GLY A 17 16.45 15.02 55.09
C GLY A 17 17.70 14.46 54.39
N PRO A 18 18.89 14.38 55.05
CA PRO A 18 20.16 14.08 54.41
C PRO A 18 20.71 12.68 54.76
N HIS A 19 21.00 11.83 53.77
CA HIS A 19 21.98 10.74 53.93
C HIS A 19 22.75 10.49 52.62
N SER A 20 23.98 10.99 52.63
CA SER A 20 25.20 10.44 52.03
C SER A 20 25.04 9.31 50.99
N VAL A 21 25.23 9.63 49.72
CA VAL A 21 25.99 8.74 48.80
C VAL A 21 26.96 9.60 47.99
N THR A 22 28.23 9.35 48.26
CA THR A 22 29.42 9.86 47.62
C THR A 22 29.39 9.76 46.10
N ALA A 23 29.90 10.80 45.45
CA ALA A 23 30.26 10.81 44.04
C ALA A 23 31.19 9.63 43.70
N ASN A 24 30.83 8.85 42.68
CA ASN A 24 31.82 8.30 41.77
C ASN A 24 31.19 8.09 40.39
N HIS A 25 31.83 8.72 39.42
CA HIS A 25 31.71 8.58 37.99
C HIS A 25 31.26 7.19 37.52
N LEU A 26 30.30 7.15 36.60
CA LEU A 26 30.54 6.62 35.24
C LEU A 26 29.27 6.77 34.40
N LEU A 27 29.38 7.66 33.42
CA LEU A 27 28.75 7.60 32.11
C LEU A 27 27.97 6.30 31.83
N PHE A 28 26.65 6.39 31.87
CA PHE A 28 25.78 5.46 31.14
C PHE A 28 24.68 6.26 30.44
N LEU A 29 25.10 7.20 29.60
CA LEU A 29 24.26 7.67 28.51
C LEU A 29 24.41 6.64 27.39
N CYS A 30 23.70 5.51 27.51
CA CYS A 30 23.35 4.72 26.33
C CYS A 30 22.42 5.60 25.49
N VAL A 31 23.02 6.47 24.69
CA VAL A 31 22.39 7.01 23.50
C VAL A 31 22.20 5.81 22.59
N LEU A 32 21.09 5.08 22.79
CA LEU A 32 20.46 4.36 21.70
C LEU A 32 20.04 5.42 20.69
N ILE A 33 21.00 5.84 19.86
CA ILE A 33 20.69 6.21 18.50
C ILE A 33 20.22 4.89 17.91
N VAL A 34 18.92 4.62 18.07
CA VAL A 34 18.20 3.79 17.12
C VAL A 34 18.50 4.49 15.81
N ALA A 35 19.42 3.91 15.06
CA ALA A 35 19.47 4.08 13.63
C ALA A 35 18.08 3.61 13.17
N SER A 36 17.13 4.55 13.20
CA SER A 36 15.93 4.48 12.40
C SER A 36 16.50 4.31 11.02
N SER A 37 16.56 3.07 10.56
CA SER A 37 16.66 2.77 9.16
C SER A 37 15.46 3.47 8.57
N THR A 38 15.66 4.71 8.11
CA THR A 38 14.93 5.27 7.00
C THR A 38 15.28 4.37 5.82
N ALA A 39 14.71 3.15 5.84
CA ALA A 39 14.25 2.55 4.62
C ALA A 39 13.27 3.60 4.09
N SER A 40 13.80 4.55 3.31
CA SER A 40 13.03 5.40 2.43
C SER A 40 12.10 4.42 1.76
N ALA A 41 10.83 4.46 2.13
CA ALA A 41 9.89 3.51 1.58
C ALA A 41 9.92 3.78 0.07
N ALA A 42 10.25 2.74 -0.69
CA ALA A 42 10.78 2.94 -2.03
C ALA A 42 9.70 3.62 -2.89
N SER A 43 10.02 4.78 -3.46
CA SER A 43 9.19 5.36 -4.52
C SER A 43 9.42 4.56 -5.79
N CYS A 44 8.39 3.87 -6.23
CA CYS A 44 8.43 3.07 -7.45
C CYS A 44 7.94 3.88 -8.65
N ARG A 45 8.38 3.51 -9.85
CA ARG A 45 7.87 4.05 -11.12
C ARG A 45 7.20 2.93 -11.91
N ALA A 46 6.06 3.23 -12.51
CA ALA A 46 5.33 2.31 -13.37
C ALA A 46 4.67 3.08 -14.52
N GLY A 47 4.43 2.39 -15.64
CA GLY A 47 3.61 2.86 -16.74
C GLY A 47 2.14 2.46 -16.59
N PHE A 48 1.29 2.92 -17.53
CA PHE A 48 -0.06 2.38 -17.64
C PHE A 48 -0.01 0.93 -18.14
N GLY A 49 -0.77 0.04 -17.49
CA GLY A 49 -0.77 -1.39 -17.80
C GLY A 49 0.40 -2.18 -17.25
N ASP A 50 1.38 -1.54 -16.61
CA ASP A 50 2.41 -2.24 -15.84
C ASP A 50 1.79 -2.82 -14.56
N ILE A 51 2.21 -4.03 -14.19
CA ILE A 51 1.76 -4.71 -12.97
C ILE A 51 2.67 -4.27 -11.84
N THR A 52 2.10 -3.62 -10.83
CA THR A 52 2.86 -3.17 -9.66
C THR A 52 2.17 -3.55 -8.36
N ASP A 53 2.88 -4.20 -7.43
CA ASP A 53 2.43 -4.33 -6.05
C ASP A 53 2.69 -3.01 -5.32
N MET A 54 1.68 -2.14 -5.33
CA MET A 54 1.78 -0.81 -4.75
C MET A 54 1.93 -0.82 -3.22
N ARG A 55 1.85 -1.99 -2.56
CA ARG A 55 2.14 -2.13 -1.11
C ARG A 55 3.63 -2.24 -0.82
N GLU A 56 4.42 -2.66 -1.80
CA GLU A 56 5.88 -2.75 -1.70
C GLU A 56 6.55 -1.36 -1.86
N CYS A 57 5.76 -0.35 -2.20
CA CYS A 57 6.19 1.01 -2.47
C CYS A 57 5.43 1.99 -1.57
N GLU A 58 6.07 3.05 -1.08
CA GLU A 58 5.34 4.13 -0.36
C GLU A 58 4.39 4.85 -1.32
N THR A 59 4.91 5.12 -2.51
CA THR A 59 4.26 5.82 -3.59
C THR A 59 4.68 5.19 -4.92
N VAL A 60 3.74 5.13 -5.86
CA VAL A 60 3.99 4.74 -7.24
C VAL A 60 3.75 5.93 -8.15
N ALA A 61 4.82 6.41 -8.77
CA ALA A 61 4.76 7.46 -9.75
C ALA A 61 4.40 6.87 -11.13
N LEU A 62 3.15 7.06 -11.53
CA LEU A 62 2.67 6.84 -12.90
C LEU A 62 2.98 8.08 -13.77
N PRO A 63 2.90 8.00 -15.11
CA PRO A 63 3.25 9.13 -15.97
C PRO A 63 2.57 10.45 -15.57
N ARG A 64 1.27 10.39 -15.21
CA ARG A 64 0.46 11.58 -14.84
C ARG A 64 -0.08 11.57 -13.41
N PHE A 65 0.22 10.52 -12.64
CA PHE A 65 -0.35 10.31 -11.32
C PHE A 65 0.70 9.94 -10.29
N ILE A 66 0.37 10.18 -9.02
CA ILE A 66 1.01 9.55 -7.88
C ILE A 66 -0.06 8.68 -7.23
N VAL A 67 0.23 7.40 -7.07
CA VAL A 67 -0.62 6.48 -6.32
C VAL A 67 0.04 6.21 -4.98
N GLN A 68 -0.68 6.42 -3.89
CA GLN A 68 -0.23 6.15 -2.53
C GLN A 68 -1.10 5.06 -1.93
N PHE A 69 -0.48 4.03 -1.35
CA PHE A 69 -1.20 3.04 -0.57
C PHE A 69 -1.56 3.63 0.81
N ILE A 70 -2.84 3.64 1.15
CA ILE A 70 -3.33 4.22 2.41
C ILE A 70 -3.51 3.12 3.48
N GLY A 71 -3.79 1.89 3.07
CA GLY A 71 -3.96 0.76 3.97
C GLY A 71 -4.97 -0.27 3.47
N THR A 72 -5.31 -1.22 4.34
CA THR A 72 -6.29 -2.26 4.04
C THR A 72 -7.55 -2.12 4.88
N SER A 73 -8.71 -2.47 4.32
CA SER A 73 -9.99 -2.54 5.03
C SER A 73 -10.68 -3.88 4.80
N GLN A 74 -11.56 -4.28 5.72
CA GLN A 74 -12.44 -5.43 5.57
C GLN A 74 -13.88 -4.93 5.59
N PRO A 75 -14.60 -4.91 4.45
CA PRO A 75 -15.91 -4.28 4.38
C PRO A 75 -17.00 -5.04 5.12
N THR A 76 -16.84 -6.35 5.28
CA THR A 76 -17.88 -7.21 5.84
C THR A 76 -17.27 -8.21 6.80
N PRO A 77 -17.55 -8.10 8.11
CA PRO A 77 -17.14 -9.10 9.09
C PRO A 77 -17.63 -10.50 8.68
N GLY A 78 -16.74 -11.48 8.69
CA GLY A 78 -17.06 -12.89 8.38
C GLY A 78 -17.00 -13.27 6.90
N ILE A 79 -16.90 -12.31 5.97
CA ILE A 79 -16.52 -12.59 4.57
C ILE A 79 -15.01 -12.37 4.46
N PRO A 80 -14.22 -13.32 3.90
CA PRO A 80 -12.78 -13.17 3.73
C PRO A 80 -12.44 -12.19 2.58
N MET A 81 -13.00 -10.99 2.65
CA MET A 81 -12.80 -9.92 1.67
C MET A 81 -11.85 -8.88 2.25
N LEU A 82 -10.70 -8.71 1.60
CA LEU A 82 -9.72 -7.70 1.92
C LEU A 82 -9.72 -6.65 0.81
N CYS A 83 -9.87 -5.39 1.18
CA CYS A 83 -9.76 -4.27 0.27
C CYS A 83 -8.46 -3.53 0.49
N TRP A 84 -7.80 -3.18 -0.61
CA TRP A 84 -6.64 -2.31 -0.60
C TRP A 84 -7.07 -0.92 -1.04
N ASN A 85 -6.71 0.07 -0.23
CA ASN A 85 -7.16 1.44 -0.39
C ASN A 85 -6.01 2.30 -0.88
N TYR A 86 -6.27 3.09 -1.91
CA TYR A 86 -5.30 3.92 -2.59
C TYR A 86 -5.78 5.36 -2.68
N ARG A 87 -4.85 6.30 -2.53
CA ARG A 87 -5.04 7.70 -2.90
C ARG A 87 -4.34 7.94 -4.22
N ILE A 88 -5.04 8.53 -5.16
CA ILE A 88 -4.51 8.83 -6.49
C ILE A 88 -4.54 10.33 -6.64
N THR A 89 -3.39 10.92 -6.94
CA THR A 89 -3.25 12.36 -7.13
C THR A 89 -2.76 12.64 -8.54
N ALA A 90 -3.48 13.48 -9.29
CA ALA A 90 -3.05 13.99 -10.58
C ALA A 90 -1.90 15.00 -10.39
N LYS A 91 -0.79 14.77 -11.09
CA LYS A 91 0.43 15.60 -10.95
C LYS A 91 0.24 17.04 -11.43
N GLU A 92 -0.62 17.24 -12.43
CA GLU A 92 -0.81 18.54 -13.10
C GLU A 92 -1.79 19.45 -12.35
N THR A 93 -2.83 18.87 -11.75
CA THR A 93 -3.94 19.61 -11.14
C THR A 93 -3.99 19.50 -9.62
N ALA A 94 -3.18 18.61 -9.05
CA ALA A 94 -3.25 18.19 -7.64
C ALA A 94 -4.63 17.62 -7.21
N ALA A 95 -5.55 17.38 -8.16
CA ALA A 95 -6.81 16.71 -7.87
C ALA A 95 -6.54 15.31 -7.33
N SER A 96 -7.32 14.88 -6.35
CA SER A 96 -7.16 13.56 -5.74
C SER A 96 -8.47 12.82 -5.57
N THR A 97 -8.38 11.49 -5.58
CA THR A 97 -9.50 10.59 -5.33
C THR A 97 -9.01 9.36 -4.57
N GLU A 98 -9.91 8.73 -3.82
CA GLU A 98 -9.63 7.49 -3.11
C GLU A 98 -10.36 6.32 -3.77
N VAL A 99 -9.66 5.21 -3.92
CA VAL A 99 -10.17 4.01 -4.58
C VAL A 99 -9.86 2.80 -3.72
N SER A 100 -10.88 1.97 -3.53
CA SER A 100 -10.77 0.68 -2.86
C SER A 100 -10.87 -0.44 -3.89
N GLN A 101 -9.89 -1.34 -3.88
CA GLN A 101 -9.91 -2.57 -4.66
C GLN A 101 -10.07 -3.76 -3.71
N CYS A 102 -11.24 -4.38 -3.76
CA CYS A 102 -11.61 -5.48 -2.89
C CYS A 102 -11.40 -6.82 -3.59
N HIS A 103 -10.78 -7.76 -2.88
CA HIS A 103 -10.67 -9.15 -3.32
C HIS A 103 -11.29 -10.07 -2.28
N THR A 104 -12.05 -11.06 -2.72
CA THR A 104 -12.64 -12.11 -1.84
C THR A 104 -11.68 -13.28 -1.59
N GLY A 105 -10.45 -13.19 -2.11
CA GLY A 105 -9.50 -14.30 -2.11
C GLY A 105 -9.67 -15.21 -3.33
N GLU A 106 -10.73 -15.00 -4.10
CA GLU A 106 -10.89 -15.51 -5.46
C GLU A 106 -10.26 -14.51 -6.44
N LEU A 107 -9.74 -15.02 -7.54
CA LEU A 107 -8.82 -14.31 -8.42
C LEU A 107 -9.51 -13.11 -9.11
N GLY A 108 -8.85 -11.95 -9.13
CA GLY A 108 -9.25 -10.81 -9.97
C GLY A 108 -10.15 -9.76 -9.31
N GLY A 109 -10.42 -8.68 -10.04
CA GLY A 109 -11.28 -7.59 -9.64
C GLY A 109 -10.93 -6.28 -10.33
N GLU A 110 -11.93 -5.59 -10.86
CA GLU A 110 -11.76 -4.29 -11.51
C GLU A 110 -12.57 -3.20 -10.81
N ARG A 111 -12.00 -1.99 -10.73
CA ARG A 111 -12.65 -0.82 -10.15
C ARG A 111 -12.47 0.38 -11.05
N GLU A 112 -13.58 0.90 -11.57
CA GLU A 112 -13.60 2.18 -12.27
C GLU A 112 -13.67 3.33 -11.26
N PHE A 113 -13.02 4.45 -11.60
CA PHE A 113 -13.09 5.69 -10.86
C PHE A 113 -12.89 6.89 -11.79
N GLN A 114 -13.24 8.08 -11.33
CA GLN A 114 -13.02 9.33 -12.05
C GLN A 114 -11.97 10.20 -11.36
N LEU A 115 -11.17 10.88 -12.17
CA LEU A 115 -10.21 11.88 -11.74
C LEU A 115 -10.10 12.95 -12.82
N ASP A 116 -10.25 14.23 -12.45
CA ASP A 116 -10.34 15.36 -13.39
C ASP A 116 -11.34 15.14 -14.54
N GLY A 117 -12.51 14.59 -14.20
CA GLY A 117 -13.59 14.33 -15.17
C GLY A 117 -13.26 13.26 -16.22
N LYS A 118 -12.19 12.48 -16.02
CA LYS A 118 -11.80 11.37 -16.90
C LYS A 118 -11.93 10.03 -16.19
N PRO A 119 -12.45 8.99 -16.86
CA PRO A 119 -12.54 7.66 -16.29
C PRO A 119 -11.19 6.94 -16.36
N TYR A 120 -10.91 6.16 -15.33
CA TYR A 120 -9.76 5.27 -15.21
C TYR A 120 -10.19 3.98 -14.54
N THR A 121 -9.41 2.93 -14.73
CA THR A 121 -9.71 1.60 -14.19
C THR A 121 -8.49 1.02 -13.47
N PHE A 122 -8.71 0.51 -12.25
CA PHE A 122 -7.83 -0.41 -11.56
C PHE A 122 -8.21 -1.84 -11.89
N LEU A 123 -7.22 -2.68 -12.14
CA LEU A 123 -7.41 -4.07 -12.54
C LEU A 123 -6.38 -4.95 -11.82
N PHE A 124 -6.81 -6.08 -11.28
CA PHE A 124 -5.98 -6.96 -10.44
C PHE A 124 -5.33 -8.06 -11.28
N ASP A 125 -4.10 -7.83 -11.73
CA ASP A 125 -3.55 -8.65 -12.81
C ASP A 125 -3.10 -10.04 -12.35
N LEU A 126 -3.61 -11.05 -13.05
CA LEU A 126 -3.27 -12.47 -12.92
C LEU A 126 -2.31 -12.96 -14.02
N SER A 127 -1.87 -12.08 -14.92
CA SER A 127 -1.11 -12.45 -16.12
C SER A 127 0.24 -13.12 -15.82
N LYS A 128 0.74 -12.96 -14.59
CA LYS A 128 1.94 -13.64 -14.08
C LYS A 128 1.66 -15.05 -13.56
N GLY A 129 0.43 -15.53 -13.68
CA GLY A 129 0.00 -16.84 -13.23
C GLY A 129 -0.49 -16.83 -11.79
N CYS A 130 -0.69 -18.04 -11.27
CA CYS A 130 -1.25 -18.29 -9.95
C CYS A 130 -0.57 -19.48 -9.30
N GLN A 131 -0.68 -19.53 -7.98
CA GLN A 131 -0.18 -20.58 -7.14
C GLN A 131 -1.24 -20.99 -6.12
N ARG A 132 -1.10 -22.19 -5.55
CA ARG A 132 -1.89 -22.63 -4.41
C ARG A 132 -1.36 -21.95 -3.15
N SER A 133 -2.22 -21.29 -2.39
CA SER A 133 -1.91 -20.88 -1.03
C SER A 133 -1.76 -22.10 -0.13
N GLU A 134 -1.14 -21.91 1.04
CA GLU A 134 -1.04 -22.94 2.08
C GLU A 134 -2.41 -23.45 2.54
N GLN A 135 -3.43 -22.59 2.46
CA GLN A 135 -4.81 -22.90 2.80
C GLN A 135 -5.57 -23.61 1.67
N GLY A 136 -4.93 -23.85 0.53
CA GLY A 136 -5.49 -24.59 -0.59
C GLY A 136 -6.31 -23.77 -1.58
N TYR A 137 -6.33 -22.44 -1.47
CA TYR A 137 -7.00 -21.56 -2.44
C TYR A 137 -6.05 -21.15 -3.56
N TRP A 138 -6.57 -20.78 -4.73
CA TRP A 138 -5.73 -20.22 -5.79
C TRP A 138 -5.52 -18.73 -5.57
N VAL A 139 -4.27 -18.29 -5.53
CA VAL A 139 -3.88 -16.90 -5.41
C VAL A 139 -2.96 -16.52 -6.57
N PRO A 140 -2.85 -15.24 -6.94
CA PRO A 140 -1.89 -14.81 -7.95
C PRO A 140 -0.46 -15.18 -7.55
N GLN A 141 0.36 -15.54 -8.53
CA GLN A 141 1.77 -15.83 -8.32
C GLN A 141 2.54 -14.54 -7.99
N GLN A 142 2.16 -13.44 -8.63
CA GLN A 142 2.60 -12.09 -8.29
C GLN A 142 1.35 -11.27 -7.97
N ARG A 143 1.31 -10.64 -6.81
CA ARG A 143 0.26 -9.69 -6.45
C ARG A 143 0.57 -8.37 -7.15
N GLY A 144 -0.44 -7.69 -7.70
CA GLY A 144 -0.21 -6.39 -8.31
C GLY A 144 -1.44 -5.85 -9.02
N HIS A 145 -1.35 -4.56 -9.35
CA HIS A 145 -2.42 -3.83 -10.02
C HIS A 145 -1.90 -3.25 -11.31
N ALA A 146 -2.74 -3.32 -12.33
CA ALA A 146 -2.62 -2.51 -13.52
C ALA A 146 -3.50 -1.26 -13.37
N PHE A 147 -2.91 -0.11 -13.66
CA PHE A 147 -3.65 1.15 -13.79
C PHE A 147 -3.86 1.45 -15.27
N LEU A 148 -5.12 1.70 -15.66
CA LEU A 148 -5.50 1.83 -17.06
C LEU A 148 -6.24 3.14 -17.34
N PRO A 149 -5.89 3.85 -18.42
CA PRO A 149 -6.67 4.98 -18.89
C PRO A 149 -7.98 4.49 -19.52
N GLY A 150 -9.08 5.15 -19.16
CA GLY A 150 -10.39 4.91 -19.75
C GLY A 150 -11.33 4.09 -18.86
N ALA A 151 -12.58 4.06 -19.29
CA ALA A 151 -13.65 3.31 -18.67
C ALA A 151 -13.49 1.80 -18.86
N ARG A 152 -14.27 1.04 -18.09
CA ARG A 152 -14.29 -0.43 -18.08
C ARG A 152 -14.42 -1.07 -19.46
N ASP A 153 -15.14 -0.43 -20.37
CA ASP A 153 -15.41 -0.90 -21.72
C ASP A 153 -14.36 -0.48 -22.75
N SER A 154 -13.34 0.29 -22.36
CA SER A 154 -12.26 0.68 -23.26
C SER A 154 -11.48 -0.55 -23.77
N ARG A 155 -10.91 -0.44 -24.98
CA ARG A 155 -10.13 -1.53 -25.60
C ARG A 155 -8.98 -2.02 -24.71
N ALA A 156 -8.31 -1.10 -24.02
CA ALA A 156 -7.19 -1.43 -23.13
C ALA A 156 -7.67 -2.28 -21.93
N VAL A 157 -8.76 -1.86 -21.28
CA VAL A 157 -9.35 -2.59 -20.14
C VAL A 157 -9.87 -3.96 -20.59
N ARG A 158 -10.64 -4.04 -21.69
CA ARG A 158 -11.11 -5.32 -22.22
C ARG A 158 -9.97 -6.29 -22.51
N THR A 159 -8.89 -5.82 -23.13
CA THR A 159 -7.75 -6.68 -23.48
C THR A 159 -7.08 -7.28 -22.25
N LEU A 160 -6.92 -6.51 -21.17
CA LEU A 160 -6.33 -7.00 -19.94
C LEU A 160 -7.29 -7.88 -19.15
N ARG A 161 -8.57 -7.52 -19.09
CA ARG A 161 -9.61 -8.37 -18.50
C ARG A 161 -9.70 -9.74 -19.18
N ASP A 162 -9.64 -9.79 -20.50
CA ASP A 162 -9.62 -11.06 -21.24
C ASP A 162 -8.39 -11.90 -20.89
N ARG A 163 -7.25 -11.26 -20.63
CA ARG A 163 -6.02 -11.95 -20.17
C ARG A 163 -6.18 -12.48 -18.75
N GLU A 164 -6.75 -11.69 -17.84
CA GLU A 164 -7.06 -12.12 -16.47
C GLU A 164 -8.00 -13.30 -16.46
N GLN A 165 -9.12 -13.24 -17.19
CA GLN A 165 -10.09 -14.34 -17.26
C GLN A 165 -9.45 -15.62 -17.83
N LYS A 166 -8.57 -15.49 -18.84
CA LYS A 166 -7.83 -16.64 -19.37
C LYS A 166 -6.84 -17.20 -18.36
N ALA A 167 -6.14 -16.35 -17.63
CA ALA A 167 -5.20 -16.75 -16.59
C ALA A 167 -5.95 -17.45 -15.44
N GLU A 168 -7.04 -16.86 -14.95
CA GLU A 168 -7.94 -17.43 -13.96
C GLU A 168 -8.49 -18.80 -14.40
N ALA A 169 -9.00 -18.90 -15.62
CA ALA A 169 -9.46 -20.19 -16.16
C ALA A 169 -8.32 -21.23 -16.28
N ALA A 170 -7.08 -20.80 -16.54
CA ALA A 170 -5.93 -21.69 -16.51
C ALA A 170 -5.59 -22.16 -15.08
N CYS A 171 -5.73 -21.27 -14.09
CA CYS A 171 -5.56 -21.58 -12.67
C CYS A 171 -6.54 -22.63 -12.19
N TYR A 172 -7.83 -22.43 -12.47
CA TYR A 172 -8.87 -23.39 -12.10
C TYR A 172 -8.66 -24.75 -12.76
N ARG A 173 -8.31 -24.79 -14.06
CA ARG A 173 -8.02 -26.04 -14.77
C ARG A 173 -6.85 -26.81 -14.16
N ARG A 174 -5.75 -26.12 -13.79
CA ARG A 174 -4.62 -26.75 -13.07
C ARG A 174 -5.04 -27.30 -11.70
N GLY A 175 -5.99 -26.66 -11.02
CA GLY A 175 -6.53 -27.12 -9.74
C GLY A 175 -7.44 -28.33 -9.84
N GLN A 176 -8.12 -28.52 -10.98
CA GLN A 176 -8.99 -29.67 -11.22
C GLN A 176 -8.21 -30.91 -11.69
N ALA A 177 -7.13 -30.72 -12.47
CA ALA A 177 -6.32 -31.83 -13.00
C ALA A 177 -5.46 -32.58 -11.96
N ARG A 178 -5.48 -32.16 -10.68
CA ARG A 178 -4.74 -32.79 -9.57
C ARG A 178 -5.64 -33.43 -8.51
N LYS A 179 -6.92 -33.62 -8.83
CA LYS A 179 -7.84 -34.47 -8.06
C LYS A 179 -7.97 -35.82 -8.76
#